data_AF-A0A7Y5N1A2-F1
#
_entry.id   AF-A0A7Y5N1A2-F1
#
_cell.length_a   1.000
_cell.length_b   1.000
_cell.length_c   1.000
_cell.angle_alpha   90.00
_cell.angle_beta   90.00
_cell.angle_gamma   90.00
#
_symmetry.space_group_name_H-M   'P 1'
#
loop_
_entity.id
_entity.type
_entity.pdbx_description
1 polymer ?
#
loop_
_entity_poly.entity_id
_entity_poly.type
_entity_poly.pdbx_seq_one_letter_code
_entity_poly.pdbx_strand_id
1 'polypeptide(L)'
;MINSVLARKLLSLFVFACAIALFIGCSNDDDNPAGDDSDHAEAFGCVLILGTDTLATADTSAVTGSISLSVNDTLGPIEVWFLDENGELFRPEHDVAGPLDVEEHGLDIRVANTTIADARLGHEVSEDIEWAFYLDGLSEGATTLRVVILHEGHDDFTSALFPLTVTP
;
A
#
# COMPACT_ATOMS: atom_id res chain seq x y z
N MET A 1 77.28 2.01 5.81
CA MET A 1 76.76 0.67 5.45
C MET A 1 75.58 0.38 6.36
N ILE A 2 74.35 0.55 5.87
CA ILE A 2 73.14 0.30 6.67
C ILE A 2 72.99 -1.21 6.83
N ASN A 3 72.95 -1.68 8.09
CA ASN A 3 72.97 -3.09 8.43
C ASN A 3 71.70 -3.76 7.86
N SER A 4 71.86 -4.72 6.94
CA SER A 4 70.74 -5.32 6.19
C SER A 4 69.72 -6.03 7.09
N VAL A 5 70.13 -6.40 8.30
CA VAL A 5 69.27 -6.92 9.36
C VAL A 5 68.39 -5.83 9.99
N LEU A 6 68.91 -4.61 10.17
CA LEU A 6 68.11 -3.48 10.66
C LEU A 6 67.07 -3.05 9.62
N ALA A 7 67.42 -3.04 8.33
CA ALA A 7 66.49 -2.70 7.26
C ALA A 7 65.32 -3.70 7.16
N ARG A 8 65.57 -5.00 7.38
CA ARG A 8 64.52 -6.03 7.41
C ARG A 8 63.61 -5.92 8.64
N LYS A 9 64.17 -5.55 9.80
CA LYS A 9 63.39 -5.32 11.03
C LYS A 9 62.53 -4.05 10.93
N LEU A 10 63.05 -2.99 10.33
CA LEU A 10 62.32 -1.74 10.07
C LEU A 10 61.22 -1.94 9.02
N LEU A 11 61.49 -2.71 7.95
CA LEU A 11 60.49 -3.06 6.94
C LEU A 11 59.38 -3.96 7.53
N SER A 12 59.74 -4.92 8.37
CA SER A 12 58.77 -5.79 9.07
C SER A 12 57.92 -5.03 10.09
N LEU A 13 58.49 -4.04 10.78
CA LEU A 13 57.76 -3.18 11.72
C LEU A 13 56.80 -2.23 11.00
N PHE A 14 57.21 -1.71 9.83
CA PHE A 14 56.38 -0.86 8.98
C PHE A 14 55.18 -1.61 8.37
N VAL A 15 55.40 -2.85 7.88
CA VAL A 15 54.31 -3.69 7.35
C VAL A 15 53.33 -4.10 8.45
N PHE A 16 53.80 -4.39 9.66
CA PHE A 16 52.93 -4.70 10.80
C PHE A 16 52.11 -3.48 11.26
N ALA A 17 52.70 -2.29 11.25
CA ALA A 17 51.99 -1.04 11.58
C ALA A 17 50.93 -0.67 10.53
N CYS A 18 51.19 -0.89 9.23
CA CYS A 18 50.18 -0.69 8.17
C CYS A 18 49.03 -1.70 8.23
N ALA A 19 49.28 -2.94 8.67
CA ALA A 19 48.23 -3.96 8.82
C ALA A 19 47.25 -3.66 9.97
N ILE A 20 47.69 -2.93 11.01
CA ILE A 20 46.84 -2.51 12.14
C ILE A 20 46.00 -1.28 11.78
N ALA A 21 46.46 -0.43 10.85
CA ALA A 21 45.74 0.76 10.40
C ALA A 21 44.52 0.47 9.50
N LEU A 22 44.30 -0.78 9.08
CA LEU A 22 43.14 -1.19 8.27
C LEU A 22 41.92 -1.62 9.10
N PHE A 23 42.00 -1.62 10.44
CA PHE A 23 40.87 -1.97 11.33
C PHE A 23 40.24 -0.77 12.03
N ILE A 24 40.72 0.45 11.78
CA ILE A 24 40.02 1.67 12.19
C ILE A 24 39.24 2.18 10.98
N GLY A 25 38.33 1.33 10.49
CA GLY A 25 37.20 1.82 9.75
C GLY A 25 36.36 2.60 10.74
N CYS A 26 36.28 3.92 10.56
CA CYS A 26 35.20 4.70 11.15
C CYS A 26 33.89 4.12 10.58
N SER A 27 33.27 3.20 11.32
CA SER A 27 31.82 3.21 11.42
C SER A 27 31.50 4.54 12.10
N ASN A 28 31.29 5.57 11.27
CA ASN A 28 30.33 6.57 11.65
C ASN A 28 29.04 5.77 11.80
N ASP A 29 28.68 5.49 13.04
CA ASP A 29 27.30 5.18 13.38
C ASP A 29 26.52 6.37 12.83
N ASP A 30 25.88 6.14 11.69
CA ASP A 30 24.78 6.93 11.24
C ASP A 30 23.75 6.83 12.36
N ASP A 31 23.80 7.78 13.30
CA ASP A 31 22.68 8.14 14.16
C ASP A 31 21.57 8.67 13.23
N ASN A 32 21.03 7.80 12.38
CA ASN A 32 19.66 7.96 11.95
C ASN A 32 18.87 7.59 13.21
N PRO A 33 18.18 8.54 13.89
CA PRO A 33 17.13 8.09 14.77
C PRO A 33 16.25 7.20 13.88
N ALA A 34 16.16 5.91 14.23
CA ALA A 34 15.12 5.07 13.67
C ALA A 34 13.86 5.92 13.76
N GLY A 35 13.34 6.32 12.60
CA GLY A 35 12.03 6.94 12.53
C GLY A 35 11.11 6.07 13.33
N ASP A 36 10.21 6.69 14.06
CA ASP A 36 9.07 6.04 14.69
C ASP A 36 8.57 4.98 13.71
N ASP A 37 8.78 3.69 14.00
CA ASP A 37 8.07 2.61 13.33
C ASP A 37 6.65 2.75 13.88
N SER A 38 5.93 3.78 13.42
CA SER A 38 4.50 3.88 13.62
C SER A 38 3.94 2.58 13.08
N ASP A 39 3.28 1.82 13.96
CA ASP A 39 2.63 0.55 13.65
C ASP A 39 1.51 0.82 12.62
N HIS A 40 1.87 0.98 11.34
CA HIS A 40 0.92 1.14 10.26
C HIS A 40 0.28 -0.23 10.00
N ALA A 41 -1.04 -0.32 10.15
CA ALA A 41 -1.78 -1.54 9.85
C ALA A 41 -1.68 -1.87 8.35
N GLU A 42 -1.19 -3.05 8.02
CA GLU A 42 -1.16 -3.56 6.64
C GLU A 42 -2.51 -4.18 6.26
N ALA A 43 -3.02 -3.87 5.06
CA ALA A 43 -4.27 -4.42 4.57
C ALA A 43 -4.10 -5.88 4.14
N PHE A 44 -4.85 -6.78 4.78
CA PHE A 44 -4.94 -8.20 4.43
C PHE A 44 -6.24 -8.54 3.69
N GLY A 45 -7.26 -7.71 3.83
CA GLY A 45 -8.56 -7.84 3.19
C GLY A 45 -9.32 -6.52 3.12
N CYS A 46 -10.55 -6.55 2.62
CA CYS A 46 -11.43 -5.38 2.62
C CYS A 46 -12.92 -5.76 2.62
N VAL A 47 -13.73 -4.81 3.05
CA VAL A 47 -15.18 -4.88 3.16
C VAL A 47 -15.80 -3.72 2.39
N LEU A 48 -16.81 -4.03 1.57
CA LEU A 48 -17.59 -3.05 0.81
C LEU A 48 -18.92 -2.81 1.52
N ILE A 49 -19.18 -1.57 1.94
CA ILE A 49 -20.34 -1.18 2.73
C ILE A 49 -21.17 -0.15 1.97
N LEU A 50 -22.48 -0.34 1.89
CA LEU A 50 -23.43 0.63 1.36
C LEU A 50 -24.39 1.06 2.47
N GLY A 51 -24.18 2.26 3.00
CA GLY A 51 -24.89 2.72 4.19
C GLY A 51 -24.58 1.85 5.40
N THR A 52 -25.52 0.99 5.80
CA THR A 52 -25.32 0.03 6.91
C THR A 52 -25.14 -1.42 6.44
N ASP A 53 -25.25 -1.67 5.13
CA ASP A 53 -25.29 -3.01 4.58
C ASP A 53 -23.92 -3.41 4.02
N THR A 54 -23.40 -4.56 4.45
CA THR A 54 -22.21 -5.16 3.84
C THR A 54 -22.60 -5.83 2.53
N LEU A 55 -22.07 -5.31 1.41
CA LEU A 55 -22.31 -5.88 0.08
C LEU A 55 -21.44 -7.10 -0.16
N ALA A 56 -20.14 -6.99 0.17
CA ALA A 56 -19.17 -8.04 -0.04
C ALA A 56 -17.94 -7.86 0.86
N THR A 57 -17.26 -8.97 1.12
CA THR A 57 -15.99 -9.01 1.87
C THR A 57 -14.99 -9.87 1.10
N ALA A 58 -13.76 -9.40 0.98
CA ALA A 58 -12.66 -10.16 0.41
C ALA A 58 -11.50 -10.23 1.40
N ASP A 59 -11.00 -11.43 1.61
CA ASP A 59 -9.73 -11.70 2.29
C ASP A 59 -8.86 -12.61 1.40
N THR A 60 -7.69 -13.01 1.89
CA THR A 60 -6.77 -13.88 1.14
C THR A 60 -7.30 -15.28 0.85
N SER A 61 -8.36 -15.71 1.55
CA SER A 61 -8.91 -17.06 1.47
C SER A 61 -10.18 -17.14 0.62
N ALA A 62 -10.99 -16.08 0.60
CA ALA A 62 -12.28 -16.08 -0.07
C ALA A 62 -12.83 -14.68 -0.37
N VAL A 63 -13.81 -14.65 -1.28
CA VAL A 63 -14.73 -13.53 -1.45
C VAL A 63 -16.13 -14.00 -1.07
N THR A 64 -16.82 -13.22 -0.24
CA THR A 64 -18.20 -13.44 0.16
C THR A 64 -19.07 -12.26 -0.26
N GLY A 65 -20.33 -12.52 -0.60
CA GLY A 65 -21.22 -11.51 -1.16
C GLY A 65 -20.98 -11.22 -2.64
N SER A 66 -21.68 -10.22 -3.15
CA SER A 66 -21.63 -9.79 -4.55
C SER A 66 -22.27 -8.43 -4.70
N ILE A 67 -21.88 -7.69 -5.73
CA ILE A 67 -22.43 -6.38 -6.03
C ILE A 67 -23.43 -6.51 -7.18
N SER A 68 -24.59 -5.85 -7.05
CA SER A 68 -25.62 -5.82 -8.09
C SER A 68 -26.18 -4.41 -8.24
N LEU A 69 -26.37 -3.96 -9.48
CA LEU A 69 -27.02 -2.69 -9.82
C LEU A 69 -27.77 -2.79 -11.16
N SER A 70 -28.63 -1.83 -11.45
CA SER A 70 -29.39 -1.78 -12.71
C SER A 70 -28.64 -1.02 -13.81
N VAL A 71 -28.96 -1.33 -15.08
CA VAL A 71 -28.50 -0.54 -16.23
C VAL A 71 -29.02 0.90 -16.11
N ASN A 72 -28.16 1.88 -16.36
CA ASN A 72 -28.38 3.32 -16.20
C ASN A 72 -28.64 3.77 -14.74
N ASP A 73 -28.31 2.94 -13.76
CA ASP A 73 -28.35 3.33 -12.36
C ASP A 73 -26.93 3.54 -11.80
N THR A 74 -26.86 4.32 -10.72
CA THR A 74 -25.61 4.59 -10.00
C THR A 74 -25.73 4.03 -8.57
N LEU A 75 -24.83 3.12 -8.20
CA LEU A 75 -24.74 2.59 -6.85
C LEU A 75 -23.63 3.31 -6.08
N GLY A 76 -23.98 3.97 -4.97
CA GLY A 76 -23.00 4.52 -4.05
C GLY A 76 -23.53 5.66 -3.15
N PRO A 77 -22.68 6.21 -2.26
CA PRO A 77 -21.27 5.86 -2.08
C PRO A 77 -21.10 4.48 -1.45
N ILE A 78 -20.24 3.65 -2.04
CA ILE A 78 -19.82 2.36 -1.50
C ILE A 78 -18.53 2.61 -0.72
N GLU A 79 -18.62 2.54 0.59
CA GLU A 79 -17.50 2.72 1.51
C GLU A 79 -16.60 1.49 1.51
N VAL A 80 -15.29 1.74 1.48
CA VAL A 80 -14.25 0.71 1.60
C VAL A 80 -13.68 0.77 3.01
N TRP A 81 -13.62 -0.38 3.66
CA TRP A 81 -12.90 -0.58 4.91
C TRP A 81 -11.91 -1.72 4.72
N PHE A 82 -10.67 -1.55 5.16
CA PHE A 82 -9.65 -2.60 5.08
C PHE A 82 -9.65 -3.42 6.35
N LEU A 83 -9.22 -4.66 6.22
CA LEU A 83 -9.02 -5.59 7.34
C LEU A 83 -7.52 -5.73 7.57
N ASP A 84 -7.08 -5.56 8.81
CA ASP A 84 -5.72 -5.90 9.21
C ASP A 84 -5.55 -7.43 9.39
N GLU A 85 -4.37 -7.88 9.80
CA GLU A 85 -4.09 -9.30 10.08
C GLU A 85 -4.90 -9.88 11.24
N ASN A 86 -5.44 -9.03 12.11
CA ASN A 86 -6.30 -9.40 13.24
C ASN A 86 -7.79 -9.43 12.86
N GLY A 87 -8.13 -9.00 11.64
CA GLY A 87 -9.50 -8.85 11.17
C GLY A 87 -10.21 -7.60 11.70
N GLU A 88 -9.46 -6.63 12.21
CA GLU A 88 -9.97 -5.32 12.63
C GLU A 88 -10.11 -4.40 11.40
N LEU A 89 -11.17 -3.58 11.42
CA LEU A 89 -11.46 -2.65 10.33
C LEU A 89 -10.66 -1.37 10.50
N PHE A 90 -9.97 -0.95 9.45
CA PHE A 90 -9.24 0.31 9.41
C PHE A 90 -9.33 0.99 8.03
N ARG A 91 -8.85 2.22 7.98
CA ARG A 91 -8.51 2.94 6.75
C ARG A 91 -7.12 3.54 6.94
N PRO A 92 -6.27 3.57 5.91
CA PRO A 92 -5.01 4.28 5.98
C PRO A 92 -5.25 5.72 6.46
N GLU A 93 -4.50 6.12 7.48
CA GLU A 93 -4.57 7.48 8.00
C GLU A 93 -3.90 8.44 7.01
N HIS A 94 -4.46 9.63 6.86
CA HIS A 94 -3.81 10.69 6.11
C HIS A 94 -2.73 11.31 7.03
N ASP A 95 -1.49 10.86 6.89
CA ASP A 95 -0.41 11.33 7.77
C ASP A 95 0.00 12.76 7.39
N VAL A 96 -0.64 13.75 8.01
CA VAL A 96 -0.36 15.19 7.82
C VAL A 96 0.90 15.66 8.57
N ALA A 97 1.77 14.74 8.98
CA ALA A 97 2.91 15.03 9.84
C ALA A 97 4.19 15.40 9.04
N GLY A 98 4.09 16.30 8.06
CA GLY A 98 5.26 16.80 7.34
C GLY A 98 5.04 18.16 6.68
N PRO A 99 6.08 19.00 6.50
CA PRO A 99 5.97 20.30 5.82
C PRO A 99 5.71 20.19 4.30
N LEU A 100 5.32 19.02 3.81
CA LEU A 100 4.95 18.71 2.44
C LEU A 100 3.72 17.80 2.54
N ASP A 101 2.53 18.37 2.36
CA ASP A 101 1.26 17.64 2.26
C ASP A 101 1.29 16.74 1.02
N VAL A 102 1.78 15.51 1.15
CA VAL A 102 1.67 14.49 0.12
C VAL A 102 0.70 13.45 0.67
N GLU A 103 -0.46 13.28 0.04
CA GLU A 103 -1.34 12.15 0.37
C GLU A 103 -0.54 10.88 0.11
N GLU A 104 -0.18 10.17 1.18
CA GLU A 104 0.71 9.01 1.10
C GLU A 104 -0.02 7.82 0.47
N HIS A 105 -1.31 7.65 0.79
CA HIS A 105 -2.12 6.53 0.32
C HIS A 105 -3.34 7.01 -0.48
N GLY A 106 -3.71 6.27 -1.53
CA GLY A 106 -4.88 6.54 -2.35
C GLY A 106 -5.72 5.29 -2.63
N LEU A 107 -7.01 5.49 -2.92
CA LEU A 107 -7.93 4.42 -3.32
C LEU A 107 -7.99 4.31 -4.85
N ASP A 108 -7.90 3.09 -5.38
CA ASP A 108 -8.19 2.79 -6.79
C ASP A 108 -9.17 1.63 -6.92
N ILE A 109 -10.07 1.73 -7.90
CA ILE A 109 -11.12 0.74 -8.18
C ILE A 109 -10.99 0.29 -9.63
N ARG A 110 -10.64 -0.98 -9.82
CA ARG A 110 -10.37 -1.54 -11.15
C ARG A 110 -11.48 -2.48 -11.58
N VAL A 111 -12.34 -2.04 -12.49
CA VAL A 111 -13.39 -2.89 -13.09
C VAL A 111 -12.82 -3.64 -14.30
N ALA A 112 -12.98 -4.96 -14.34
CA ALA A 112 -12.37 -5.82 -15.37
C ALA A 112 -12.94 -5.59 -16.79
N ASN A 113 -14.22 -5.24 -16.87
CA ASN A 113 -14.89 -4.88 -18.12
C ASN A 113 -15.70 -3.59 -17.95
N THR A 114 -15.09 -2.49 -18.36
CA THR A 114 -15.66 -1.14 -18.26
C THR A 114 -16.76 -0.86 -19.27
N THR A 115 -17.11 -1.81 -20.16
CA THR A 115 -18.32 -1.68 -20.98
C THR A 115 -19.58 -2.12 -20.24
N ILE A 116 -19.44 -2.90 -19.15
CA ILE A 116 -20.55 -3.42 -18.34
C ILE A 116 -20.86 -2.46 -17.19
N ALA A 117 -19.83 -2.05 -16.46
CA ALA A 117 -19.93 -1.11 -15.36
C ALA A 117 -18.66 -0.28 -15.28
N ASP A 118 -18.76 0.94 -14.76
CA ASP A 118 -17.61 1.82 -14.53
C ASP A 118 -17.58 2.30 -13.08
N ALA A 119 -16.39 2.67 -12.59
CA ALA A 119 -16.20 3.11 -11.22
C ALA A 119 -15.67 4.56 -11.18
N ARG A 120 -16.20 5.36 -10.25
CA ARG A 120 -15.74 6.73 -9.97
C ARG A 120 -15.42 6.86 -8.50
N LEU A 121 -14.26 7.43 -8.17
CA LEU A 121 -13.83 7.54 -6.78
C LEU A 121 -14.69 8.58 -6.04
N GLY A 122 -14.90 8.35 -4.74
CA GLY A 122 -15.73 9.21 -3.90
C GLY A 122 -15.22 10.65 -3.85
N HIS A 123 -13.90 10.81 -3.82
CA HIS A 123 -13.25 12.12 -3.79
C HIS A 123 -13.41 12.91 -5.10
N GLU A 124 -13.75 12.25 -6.22
CA GLU A 124 -14.14 12.94 -7.46
C GLU A 124 -15.52 13.60 -7.32
N VAL A 125 -16.33 13.17 -6.34
CA VAL A 125 -17.64 13.72 -6.01
C VAL A 125 -17.57 14.72 -4.86
N SER A 126 -16.80 14.41 -3.81
CA SER A 126 -16.62 15.26 -2.62
C SER A 126 -15.30 14.93 -1.91
N GLU A 127 -14.47 15.93 -1.63
CA GLU A 127 -13.18 15.78 -0.93
C GLU A 127 -13.33 15.06 0.43
N ASP A 128 -14.47 15.18 1.10
CA ASP A 128 -14.76 14.50 2.37
C ASP A 128 -14.98 12.96 2.23
N ILE A 129 -14.94 12.39 1.02
CA ILE A 129 -15.26 10.98 0.73
C ILE A 129 -14.07 10.29 0.05
N GLU A 130 -12.98 10.14 0.78
CA GLU A 130 -11.73 9.56 0.28
C GLU A 130 -11.83 8.04 0.03
N TRP A 131 -12.34 7.30 1.03
CA TRP A 131 -12.39 5.84 1.02
C TRP A 131 -13.73 5.27 0.57
N ALA A 132 -14.24 5.79 -0.55
CA ALA A 132 -15.45 5.27 -1.17
C ALA A 132 -15.42 5.40 -2.69
N PHE A 133 -16.39 4.80 -3.36
CA PHE A 133 -16.59 4.92 -4.80
C PHE A 133 -18.05 4.79 -5.19
N TYR A 134 -18.36 5.15 -6.42
CA TYR A 134 -19.64 4.96 -7.08
C TYR A 134 -19.46 3.98 -8.23
N LEU A 135 -20.48 3.16 -8.51
CA LEU A 135 -20.54 2.30 -9.68
C LEU A 135 -21.68 2.74 -10.58
N ASP A 136 -21.38 2.91 -11.87
CA ASP A 136 -22.37 3.21 -12.90
C ASP A 136 -22.63 1.94 -13.72
N GLY A 137 -23.90 1.50 -13.79
CA GLY A 137 -24.31 0.34 -14.59
C GLY A 137 -24.49 0.73 -16.05
N LEU A 138 -23.66 0.20 -16.96
CA LEU A 138 -23.65 0.63 -18.37
C LEU A 138 -24.38 -0.33 -19.30
N SER A 139 -24.21 -1.64 -19.10
CA SER A 139 -24.89 -2.66 -19.91
C SER A 139 -25.12 -3.93 -19.12
N GLU A 140 -26.21 -4.64 -19.39
CA GLU A 140 -26.52 -5.93 -18.76
C GLU A 140 -25.35 -6.93 -18.92
N GLY A 141 -24.98 -7.58 -17.82
CA GLY A 141 -23.92 -8.58 -17.83
C GLY A 141 -23.26 -8.78 -16.47
N ALA A 142 -22.21 -9.60 -16.47
CA ALA A 142 -21.39 -9.84 -15.29
C ALA A 142 -19.93 -9.46 -15.57
N THR A 143 -19.30 -8.86 -14.58
CA THR A 143 -17.89 -8.47 -14.57
C THR A 143 -17.34 -8.66 -13.15
N THR A 144 -16.12 -8.20 -12.91
CA THR A 144 -15.52 -8.18 -11.58
C THR A 144 -14.88 -6.83 -11.32
N LEU A 145 -14.66 -6.50 -10.05
CA LEU A 145 -13.84 -5.36 -9.65
C LEU A 145 -12.78 -5.75 -8.62
N ARG A 146 -11.73 -4.92 -8.51
CA ARG A 146 -10.76 -4.96 -7.41
C ARG A 146 -10.69 -3.61 -6.71
N VAL A 147 -10.40 -3.68 -5.42
CA VAL A 147 -9.99 -2.55 -4.58
C VAL A 147 -8.48 -2.57 -4.47
N VAL A 148 -7.85 -1.42 -4.62
CA VAL A 148 -6.40 -1.24 -4.55
C VAL A 148 -6.08 -0.07 -3.62
N ILE A 149 -5.08 -0.26 -2.75
CA ILE A 149 -4.41 0.85 -2.08
C ILE A 149 -3.18 1.19 -2.91
N LEU A 150 -3.11 2.45 -3.34
CA LEU A 150 -1.95 3.01 -4.02
C LEU A 150 -1.10 3.77 -3.01
N HIS A 151 0.22 3.66 -3.13
CA HIS A 151 1.18 4.45 -2.36
C HIS A 151 2.41 4.68 -3.24
N GLU A 152 2.90 5.92 -3.35
CA GLU A 152 4.06 6.30 -4.18
C GLU A 152 4.07 5.72 -5.62
N GLY A 153 2.89 5.47 -6.19
CA GLY A 153 2.72 4.92 -7.54
C GLY A 153 2.84 3.40 -7.67
N HIS A 154 2.85 2.65 -6.57
CA HIS A 154 2.72 1.20 -6.52
C HIS A 154 1.44 0.74 -5.80
N ASP A 155 1.05 -0.51 -6.08
CA ASP A 155 -0.08 -1.18 -5.40
C ASP A 155 0.42 -1.76 -4.08
N ASP A 156 0.07 -1.13 -2.95
CA ASP A 156 0.38 -1.63 -1.60
C ASP A 156 -0.57 -2.74 -1.17
N PHE A 157 -1.80 -2.69 -1.67
CA PHE A 157 -2.78 -3.73 -1.48
C PHE A 157 -3.56 -3.96 -2.78
N THR A 158 -3.91 -5.21 -3.05
CA THR A 158 -4.84 -5.57 -4.11
C THR A 158 -5.78 -6.65 -3.62
N SER A 159 -7.08 -6.33 -3.58
CA SER A 159 -8.11 -7.28 -3.14
C SER A 159 -8.25 -8.46 -4.09
N ALA A 160 -8.87 -9.54 -3.61
CA ALA A 160 -9.49 -10.54 -4.49
C ALA A 160 -10.59 -9.91 -5.38
N LEU A 161 -11.02 -10.63 -6.41
CA LEU A 161 -12.02 -10.17 -7.38
C LEU A 161 -13.42 -10.22 -6.77
N PHE A 162 -14.07 -9.07 -6.64
CA PHE A 162 -15.48 -8.97 -6.27
C PHE A 162 -16.37 -9.23 -7.49
N PRO A 163 -17.35 -10.15 -7.40
CA PRO A 163 -18.36 -10.32 -8.43
C PRO A 163 -19.27 -9.09 -8.56
N LEU A 164 -19.46 -8.61 -9.79
CA LEU A 164 -20.32 -7.48 -10.11
C LEU A 164 -21.30 -7.87 -11.22
N THR A 165 -22.60 -7.72 -10.97
CA THR A 165 -23.65 -7.99 -11.96
C THR A 165 -24.48 -6.75 -12.24
N VAL A 166 -24.71 -6.46 -13.51
CA VAL A 166 -25.62 -5.41 -13.98
C VAL A 166 -26.86 -6.07 -14.57
N THR A 167 -28.03 -5.77 -14.01
CA THR A 167 -29.32 -6.30 -14.46
C THR A 167 -30.11 -5.24 -15.22
N PRO A 168 -31.08 -5.64 -16.07
CA PRO A 168 -31.95 -4.69 -16.79
C PRO A 168 -32.66 -3.67 -15.91
#